data_AF-A0A3D0J3R4-F1
#
_entry.id   AF-A0A3D0J3R4-F1
#
_cell.length_a   1.000
_cell.length_b   1.000
_cell.length_c   1.000
_cell.angle_alpha   90.00
_cell.angle_beta   90.00
_cell.angle_gamma   90.00
#
_symmetry.space_group_name_H-M   'P 1'
#
loop_
_entity.id
_entity.type
_entity.pdbx_description
1 polymer ?
#
loop_
_entity_poly.entity_id
_entity_poly.type
_entity_poly.pdbx_seq_one_letter_code
_entity_poly.pdbx_strand_id
1 'polypeptide(L)'
;MGMNVAILGASAKKDRYSYRALRSLIDKGHKVFPINPNLVEIEGLKVYPSLASLPEKADTITVYLAPYRSGPLAVEIIAAEPRRVIFNPGAENPGLMERLEANGIKGVTACTLVMLSLGNF
;
A
#
# COMPACT_ATOMS: atom_id res chain seq x y z
N MET A 1 5.16 -17.95 -2.27
CA MET A 1 6.18 -16.91 -2.55
C MET A 1 5.63 -15.59 -2.04
N GLY A 2 6.38 -14.87 -1.21
CA GLY A 2 5.98 -13.55 -0.74
C GLY A 2 5.97 -12.53 -1.89
N MET A 3 5.13 -11.51 -1.77
CA MET A 3 5.10 -10.35 -2.68
C MET A 3 5.83 -9.16 -2.04
N ASN A 4 6.31 -8.25 -2.89
CA ASN A 4 6.75 -6.91 -2.49
C ASN A 4 5.52 -6.01 -2.31
N VAL A 5 5.28 -5.50 -1.11
CA VAL A 5 4.07 -4.76 -0.76
C VAL A 5 4.41 -3.38 -0.20
N ALA A 6 3.99 -2.34 -0.90
CA ALA A 6 4.10 -0.96 -0.41
C ALA A 6 2.84 -0.53 0.35
N ILE A 7 3.01 0.06 1.53
CA ILE A 7 1.89 0.55 2.36
C ILE A 7 1.87 2.08 2.31
N LEU A 8 0.98 2.65 1.50
CA LEU A 8 0.77 4.11 1.45
C LEU A 8 -0.03 4.55 2.67
N GLY A 9 0.55 5.43 3.50
CA GLY A 9 -0.05 5.86 4.76
C GLY A 9 0.27 4.91 5.92
N ALA A 10 1.46 4.31 5.91
CA ALA A 10 1.98 3.54 7.03
C ALA A 10 2.01 4.37 8.33
N SER A 11 1.75 3.74 9.46
CA SER A 11 1.72 4.40 10.77
C SER A 11 2.39 3.54 11.82
N ALA A 12 3.12 4.18 12.75
CA ALA A 12 3.66 3.51 13.94
C ALA A 12 2.61 3.31 15.05
N LYS A 13 1.40 3.88 14.89
CA LYS A 13 0.34 3.81 15.90
C LYS A 13 -0.40 2.46 15.81
N LYS A 14 -0.36 1.68 16.89
CA LYS A 14 -0.85 0.28 16.94
C LYS A 14 -2.36 0.14 16.72
N ASP A 15 -3.13 1.17 17.02
CA ASP A 15 -4.56 1.23 16.78
C ASP A 15 -4.93 1.41 15.30
N ARG A 16 -3.98 1.84 14.45
CA ARG A 16 -4.23 2.08 13.02
C ARG A 16 -4.22 0.77 12.21
N TYR A 17 -5.16 0.65 11.28
CA TYR A 17 -5.22 -0.51 10.38
C TYR A 17 -3.97 -0.68 9.51
N SER A 18 -3.30 0.41 9.11
CA SER A 18 -2.04 0.31 8.36
C SER A 18 -0.90 -0.32 9.15
N TYR A 19 -0.87 -0.13 10.47
CA TYR A 19 0.08 -0.83 11.36
C TYR A 19 -0.27 -2.32 11.45
N ARG A 20 -1.54 -2.66 11.64
CA ARG A 20 -1.98 -4.07 11.68
C ARG A 20 -1.69 -4.80 10.37
N ALA A 21 -1.90 -4.14 9.24
CA ALA A 21 -1.58 -4.67 7.92
C ALA A 21 -0.08 -4.89 7.74
N LEU A 22 0.76 -3.93 8.18
CA LEU A 22 2.21 -4.08 8.18
C LEU A 22 2.65 -5.35 8.92
N ARG A 23 2.17 -5.55 10.14
CA ARG A 23 2.47 -6.76 10.93
C ARG A 23 1.99 -8.02 10.23
N SER A 24 0.73 -8.06 9.80
CA SER A 24 0.14 -9.23 9.16
C SER A 24 0.82 -9.60 7.84
N LEU A 25 1.29 -8.62 7.06
CA LEU A 25 2.02 -8.86 5.82
C LEU A 25 3.39 -9.50 6.10
N ILE A 26 4.11 -9.00 7.12
CA ILE A 26 5.39 -9.57 7.56
C ILE A 26 5.20 -11.00 8.08
N ASP A 27 4.20 -11.21 8.95
CA ASP A 27 3.91 -12.53 9.54
C ASP A 27 3.53 -13.56 8.46
N LYS A 28 2.97 -13.11 7.33
CA LYS A 28 2.63 -13.93 6.15
C LYS A 28 3.79 -14.07 5.14
N GLY A 29 4.96 -13.53 5.45
CA GLY A 29 6.18 -13.68 4.64
C GLY A 29 6.27 -12.75 3.43
N HIS A 30 5.52 -11.65 3.41
CA HIS A 30 5.66 -10.61 2.38
C HIS A 30 6.81 -9.66 2.73
N LYS A 31 7.46 -9.10 1.70
CA LYS A 31 8.43 -8.03 1.88
C LYS A 31 7.69 -6.71 1.90
N VAL A 32 7.80 -5.96 3.00
CA VAL A 32 6.96 -4.78 3.24
C VAL A 32 7.77 -3.50 3.17
N PHE A 33 7.26 -2.54 2.40
CA PHE A 33 7.80 -1.21 2.24
C PHE A 33 6.81 -0.17 2.81
N PRO A 34 6.94 0.22 4.08
CA PRO A 34 6.09 1.26 4.64
C PRO A 34 6.42 2.62 4.03
N ILE A 35 5.39 3.36 3.61
CA ILE A 35 5.55 4.69 3.02
C ILE A 35 4.82 5.73 3.87
N ASN A 36 5.60 6.67 4.40
CA ASN A 36 5.12 7.85 5.10
C ASN A 36 6.23 8.91 5.17
N PRO A 37 6.07 10.09 4.53
CA PRO A 37 7.09 11.13 4.51
C PRO A 37 7.40 11.77 5.87
N ASN A 38 6.56 11.52 6.90
CA ASN A 38 6.75 12.06 8.24
C ASN A 38 7.38 11.04 9.22
N LEU A 39 7.74 9.84 8.76
CA LEU A 39 8.33 8.80 9.58
C LEU A 39 9.58 8.25 8.90
N VAL A 40 10.56 7.86 9.71
CA VAL A 40 11.80 7.23 9.23
C VAL A 40 11.85 5.74 9.57
N GLU A 41 11.11 5.30 10.59
CA GLU A 41 11.14 3.93 11.08
C GLU A 41 9.80 3.52 11.73
N ILE A 42 9.43 2.24 11.60
CA ILE A 42 8.38 1.56 12.37
C ILE A 42 8.96 0.22 12.86
N GLU A 43 9.17 0.06 14.17
CA GLU A 43 9.68 -1.19 14.77
C GLU A 43 11.00 -1.70 14.17
N GLY A 44 11.98 -0.82 13.95
CA GLY A 44 13.24 -1.19 13.30
C GLY A 44 13.16 -1.32 11.78
N LEU A 45 11.96 -1.24 11.18
CA LEU A 45 11.79 -1.26 9.73
C LEU A 45 11.90 0.15 9.17
N LYS A 46 12.78 0.31 8.18
CA LYS A 46 12.92 1.55 7.43
C LYS A 46 11.59 1.96 6.79
N VAL A 47 11.21 3.22 6.99
CA VAL A 47 10.08 3.87 6.31
C VAL A 47 10.61 4.74 5.19
N TYR A 48 9.90 4.70 4.07
CA TYR A 48 10.26 5.42 2.86
C TYR A 48 9.38 6.66 2.71
N PRO A 49 9.93 7.80 2.24
CA PRO A 49 9.13 9.00 2.03
C PRO A 49 8.18 8.89 0.83
N SER A 50 8.51 8.05 -0.16
CA SER A 50 7.78 7.91 -1.43
C SER A 50 8.02 6.54 -2.08
N LEU A 51 7.18 6.15 -3.04
CA LEU A 51 7.35 4.97 -3.90
C LEU A 51 8.64 5.06 -4.73
N ALA A 52 9.01 6.26 -5.18
CA ALA A 52 10.24 6.48 -5.94
C ALA A 52 11.52 6.21 -5.13
N SER A 53 11.43 6.20 -3.80
CA SER A 53 12.57 5.92 -2.92
C SER A 53 12.72 4.43 -2.55
N LEU A 54 11.84 3.57 -3.06
CA LEU A 54 11.92 2.14 -2.79
C LEU A 54 13.13 1.51 -3.49
N PRO A 55 13.85 0.59 -2.83
CA PRO A 55 14.99 -0.10 -3.44
C PRO A 55 14.56 -1.13 -4.49
N GLU A 56 13.29 -1.57 -4.44
CA GLU A 56 12.72 -2.59 -5.29
C GLU A 56 11.29 -2.22 -5.67
N LYS A 57 10.86 -2.69 -6.85
CA LYS A 57 9.49 -2.52 -7.33
C LYS A 57 8.50 -3.24 -6.42
N ALA A 58 7.37 -2.59 -6.15
CA ALA A 58 6.26 -3.18 -5.41
C ALA A 58 5.30 -3.92 -6.36
N ASP A 59 4.95 -5.17 -6.03
CA ASP A 59 3.94 -5.93 -6.75
C ASP A 59 2.52 -5.43 -6.43
N THR A 60 2.30 -5.09 -5.16
CA THR A 60 1.02 -4.60 -4.63
C THR A 60 1.24 -3.32 -3.85
N ILE A 61 0.39 -2.33 -4.10
CA ILE A 61 0.29 -1.14 -3.24
C ILE A 61 -1.01 -1.26 -2.44
N THR A 62 -0.94 -1.11 -1.12
CA THR A 62 -2.12 -1.08 -0.24
C THR A 62 -2.28 0.32 0.36
N VAL A 63 -3.43 0.93 0.14
CA VAL A 63 -3.68 2.35 0.45
C VAL A 63 -4.46 2.49 1.75
N TYR A 64 -3.92 3.29 2.67
CA TYR A 64 -4.56 3.71 3.93
C TYR A 64 -4.63 5.25 4.05
N LEU A 65 -4.57 5.94 2.92
CA LEU A 65 -4.73 7.37 2.79
C LEU A 65 -6.16 7.70 2.36
N ALA A 66 -6.70 8.79 2.91
CA ALA A 66 -7.97 9.33 2.44
C ALA A 66 -7.90 9.75 0.96
N PRO A 67 -9.01 9.79 0.22
CA PRO A 67 -9.00 10.02 -1.23
C PRO A 67 -8.31 11.31 -1.68
N TYR A 68 -8.49 12.40 -0.93
CA TYR A 68 -7.83 13.69 -1.21
C TYR A 68 -6.29 13.65 -1.06
N ARG A 69 -5.76 12.64 -0.35
CA ARG A 69 -4.31 12.40 -0.19
C ARG A 69 -3.78 11.36 -1.18
N SER A 70 -4.57 10.35 -1.53
CA SER A 70 -4.15 9.33 -2.50
C SER A 70 -4.27 9.81 -3.95
N GLY A 71 -5.27 10.63 -4.28
CA GLY A 71 -5.48 11.16 -5.63
C GLY A 71 -4.26 11.85 -6.25
N PRO A 72 -3.59 12.78 -5.53
CA PRO A 72 -2.36 13.41 -6.01
C PRO A 72 -1.20 12.45 -6.31
N LEU A 73 -1.22 11.24 -5.74
CA LEU A 73 -0.18 10.23 -5.95
C LEU A 73 -0.37 9.41 -7.24
N ALA A 74 -1.37 9.72 -8.08
CA ALA A 74 -1.68 8.94 -9.29
C ALA A 74 -0.45 8.73 -10.19
N VAL A 75 0.29 9.81 -10.48
CA VAL A 75 1.48 9.76 -11.34
C VAL A 75 2.56 8.86 -10.72
N GLU A 76 2.76 8.97 -9.41
CA GLU A 76 3.76 8.19 -8.68
C GLU A 76 3.39 6.70 -8.62
N ILE A 77 2.11 6.39 -8.38
CA ILE A 77 1.58 5.02 -8.37
C ILE A 77 1.71 4.39 -9.77
N ILE A 78 1.39 5.14 -10.82
CA ILE A 78 1.51 4.66 -12.21
C ILE A 78 2.97 4.39 -12.55
N ALA A 79 3.88 5.31 -12.21
CA ALA A 79 5.32 5.15 -12.44
C ALA A 79 5.94 3.97 -11.67
N ALA A 80 5.36 3.60 -10.52
CA ALA A 80 5.76 2.41 -9.77
C ALA A 80 5.29 1.09 -10.43
N GLU A 81 4.35 1.17 -11.39
CA GLU A 81 3.85 0.05 -12.20
C GLU A 81 3.49 -1.23 -11.40
N PRO A 82 2.75 -1.12 -10.26
CA PRO A 82 2.36 -2.31 -9.50
C PRO A 82 1.39 -3.17 -10.31
N ARG A 83 1.30 -4.46 -9.99
CA ARG A 83 0.30 -5.35 -10.58
C ARG A 83 -1.12 -4.98 -10.14
N ARG A 84 -1.26 -4.47 -8.91
CA ARG A 84 -2.54 -4.01 -8.36
C ARG A 84 -2.37 -2.97 -7.26
N VAL A 85 -3.45 -2.22 -7.02
CA VAL A 85 -3.60 -1.30 -5.91
C VAL A 85 -4.86 -1.64 -5.12
N ILE A 86 -4.69 -1.90 -3.82
CA ILE A 86 -5.78 -2.22 -2.89
C ILE A 86 -6.20 -0.96 -2.15
N PHE A 87 -7.45 -0.57 -2.33
CA PHE A 87 -8.11 0.52 -1.61
C PHE A 87 -8.85 -0.08 -0.41
N ASN A 88 -8.29 0.12 0.78
CA ASN A 88 -8.87 -0.37 2.04
C ASN A 88 -10.12 0.44 2.42
N PRO A 89 -10.97 -0.08 3.33
CA PRO A 89 -12.13 0.67 3.81
C PRO A 89 -11.78 2.10 4.26
N GLY A 90 -12.44 3.07 3.66
CA GLY A 90 -12.22 4.51 3.88
C GLY A 90 -11.14 5.15 2.99
N ALA A 91 -10.49 4.39 2.11
CA ALA A 91 -9.51 4.87 1.13
C ALA A 91 -10.02 4.82 -0.32
N GLU A 92 -11.29 4.46 -0.54
CA GLU A 92 -11.91 4.29 -1.85
C GLU A 92 -11.78 5.55 -2.70
N ASN A 93 -11.24 5.42 -3.91
CA ASN A 93 -11.00 6.55 -4.79
C ASN A 93 -11.31 6.18 -6.26
N PRO A 94 -12.58 6.31 -6.70
CA PRO A 94 -13.00 5.93 -8.06
C PRO A 94 -12.21 6.61 -9.16
N GLY A 95 -11.95 7.92 -9.05
CA GLY A 95 -11.20 8.66 -10.07
C GLY A 95 -9.73 8.26 -10.15
N LEU A 96 -9.12 7.85 -9.03
CA LEU A 96 -7.79 7.25 -9.06
C LEU A 96 -7.83 5.86 -9.68
N MET A 97 -8.78 5.00 -9.30
CA MET A 97 -8.91 3.64 -9.86
C MET A 97 -9.04 3.68 -11.39
N GLU A 98 -9.89 4.55 -11.93
CA GLU A 98 -10.06 4.72 -13.38
C GLU A 98 -8.73 5.09 -14.07
N ARG A 99 -7.96 6.02 -13.49
CA ARG A 99 -6.63 6.40 -14.00
C ARG A 99 -5.64 5.23 -13.96
N LEU A 100 -5.67 4.42 -12.91
CA LEU A 100 -4.81 3.24 -12.78
C LEU A 100 -5.17 2.18 -13.84
N GLU A 101 -6.45 1.91 -14.01
CA GLU A 101 -6.94 0.91 -14.98
C GLU A 101 -6.65 1.32 -16.42
N ALA A 102 -6.76 2.61 -16.75
CA ALA A 102 -6.34 3.15 -18.05
C ALA A 102 -4.84 2.95 -18.34
N ASN A 103 -4.03 2.66 -17.32
CA ASN A 103 -2.60 2.34 -17.41
C ASN A 103 -2.30 0.85 -17.13
N GLY A 104 -3.31 -0.03 -17.19
CA GLY A 104 -3.14 -1.47 -17.01
C GLY A 104 -2.91 -1.92 -15.55
N ILE A 105 -3.12 -1.04 -14.58
CA ILE A 105 -2.94 -1.33 -13.15
C ILE A 105 -4.30 -1.63 -12.53
N LYS A 106 -4.45 -2.82 -11.94
CA LYS A 106 -5.73 -3.25 -11.35
C LYS A 106 -6.04 -2.50 -10.05
N GLY A 107 -7.09 -1.69 -10.02
CA GLY A 107 -7.68 -1.16 -8.79
C GLY A 107 -8.58 -2.19 -8.11
N VAL A 108 -8.48 -2.35 -6.78
CA VAL A 108 -9.32 -3.28 -6.02
C VAL A 108 -9.79 -2.65 -4.71
N THR A 109 -11.10 -2.54 -4.52
CA THR A 109 -11.70 -2.16 -3.24
C THR A 109 -11.82 -3.41 -2.36
N ALA A 110 -10.94 -3.54 -1.36
CA ALA A 110 -10.92 -4.71 -0.47
C ALA A 110 -10.16 -4.40 0.83
N CYS A 111 -10.34 -5.23 1.85
CA CYS A 111 -9.56 -5.14 3.08
C CYS A 111 -8.35 -6.08 3.02
N THR A 112 -7.14 -5.51 3.04
CA THR A 112 -5.88 -6.29 3.03
C THR A 112 -5.82 -7.34 4.14
N LEU A 113 -6.28 -7.01 5.35
CA LEU A 113 -6.30 -7.95 6.48
C LEU A 113 -7.24 -9.14 6.24
N VAL A 114 -8.42 -8.88 5.64
CA VAL A 114 -9.36 -9.95 5.28
C VAL A 114 -8.76 -10.84 4.20
N MET A 115 -8.12 -10.25 3.18
CA MET A 115 -7.48 -11.00 2.10
C MET A 115 -6.36 -11.91 2.61
N LEU A 116 -5.51 -11.40 3.51
CA LEU A 116 -4.44 -12.17 4.15
C LEU A 116 -4.99 -13.30 5.04
N SER A 117 -6.11 -13.05 5.73
CA SER A 117 -6.78 -14.06 6.56
C SER A 117 -7.35 -15.19 5.72
N LEU A 118 -8.02 -14.87 4.61
CA LEU A 118 -8.65 -15.82 3.70
C LEU A 118 -7.66 -16.52 2.74
N GLY A 119 -6.39 -16.10 2.71
CA GLY A 119 -5.37 -16.69 1.85
C GLY A 119 -5.53 -16.33 0.36
N ASN A 120 -6.31 -15.30 0.04
CA ASN A 120 -6.48 -14.77 -1.31
C ASN A 120 -5.83 -13.40 -1.49
N PHE A 121 -4.86 -13.08 -0.63
CA PHE A 121 -3.98 -11.92 -0.83
C PHE A 121 -3.11 -12.15 -2.05
#